data_AF-A0A1B6IIL5-F1
#
_entry.id   AF-A0A1B6IIL5-F1
#
_cell.length_a   1.000
_cell.length_b   1.000
_cell.length_c   1.000
_cell.angle_alpha   90.00
_cell.angle_beta   90.00
_cell.angle_gamma   90.00
#
_symmetry.space_group_name_H-M   'P 1'
#
loop_
_entity.id
_entity.type
_entity.pdbx_description
1 polymer ?
#
loop_
_entity_poly.entity_id
_entity_poly.type
_entity_poly.pdbx_seq_one_letter_code
_entity_poly.pdbx_strand_id
1 'polypeptide(L)'
;VQHSADRTHTTAQLLGAEGLNRYLKDGEAFEREAALMSLGTAFVSTGNLAVVKKILPYVNDSDDDVKRTAVIAIGLIGYDDEDIIKLCLVPFAENHNQHVRAAVALILGFFSCGKGNQAVCSLLEAMMYDTEDLVRQSACMGVGFA
;
A
#
# COMPACT_ATOMS: atom_id res chain seq x y z
N VAL A 1 -12.85 -8.23 -28.15
CA VAL A 1 -12.01 -9.39 -27.78
C VAL A 1 -11.14 -9.11 -26.54
N GLN A 2 -10.60 -7.90 -26.34
CA GLN A 2 -9.88 -7.54 -25.09
C GLN A 2 -10.75 -7.59 -23.82
N HIS A 3 -12.02 -7.19 -23.92
CA HIS A 3 -12.92 -7.09 -22.75
C HIS A 3 -13.38 -8.45 -22.16
N SER A 4 -13.16 -9.57 -22.86
CA SER A 4 -13.46 -10.92 -22.36
C SER A 4 -12.26 -11.60 -21.68
N ALA A 5 -11.04 -11.24 -22.07
CA ALA A 5 -9.80 -11.74 -21.45
C ALA A 5 -9.57 -11.10 -20.07
N ASP A 6 -9.93 -9.82 -19.93
CA ASP A 6 -9.82 -9.06 -18.69
C ASP A 6 -10.72 -9.67 -17.59
N ARG A 7 -11.97 -10.01 -17.93
CA ARG A 7 -12.91 -10.64 -16.98
C ARG A 7 -12.46 -12.00 -16.48
N THR A 8 -11.90 -12.85 -17.34
CA THR A 8 -11.38 -14.16 -16.93
C THR A 8 -10.16 -14.04 -16.03
N HIS A 9 -9.29 -13.06 -16.30
CA HIS A 9 -8.13 -12.75 -15.49
C HIS A 9 -8.54 -12.22 -14.11
N THR A 10 -9.49 -11.27 -14.07
CA THR A 10 -10.06 -10.74 -12.82
C THR A 10 -10.74 -11.82 -11.98
N THR A 11 -11.49 -12.74 -12.59
CA THR A 11 -12.14 -13.83 -11.84
C THR A 11 -11.14 -14.83 -11.26
N ALA A 12 -10.07 -15.16 -11.99
CA ALA A 12 -9.02 -16.05 -11.48
C ALA A 12 -8.21 -15.38 -10.35
N GLN A 13 -7.94 -14.08 -10.46
CA GLN A 13 -7.30 -13.28 -9.42
C GLN A 13 -8.16 -13.23 -8.14
N LEU A 14 -9.48 -13.05 -8.27
CA LEU A 14 -10.40 -13.03 -7.13
C LEU A 14 -10.50 -14.40 -6.44
N LEU A 15 -10.56 -15.49 -7.20
CA LEU A 15 -10.55 -16.85 -6.64
C LEU A 15 -9.23 -17.15 -5.91
N GLY A 16 -8.10 -16.72 -6.48
CA GLY A 16 -6.80 -16.78 -5.79
C GLY A 16 -6.79 -15.96 -4.51
N ALA A 17 -7.38 -14.76 -4.52
CA ALA A 17 -7.51 -13.90 -3.35
C ALA A 17 -8.39 -14.51 -2.24
N GLU A 18 -9.44 -15.25 -2.61
CA GLU A 18 -10.27 -15.98 -1.65
C GLU A 18 -9.48 -17.09 -0.95
N GLY A 19 -8.61 -17.80 -1.68
CA GLY A 19 -7.71 -18.81 -1.13
C GLY A 19 -6.75 -18.26 -0.06
N LEU A 20 -6.42 -16.96 -0.12
CA LEU A 20 -5.54 -16.30 0.84
C LEU A 20 -6.22 -15.91 2.16
N ASN A 21 -7.56 -15.98 2.25
CA ASN A 21 -8.30 -15.54 3.44
C ASN A 21 -7.87 -16.25 4.73
N ARG A 22 -7.53 -17.53 4.65
CA ARG A 22 -7.11 -18.31 5.81
C ARG A 22 -5.80 -17.78 6.38
N TYR A 23 -4.80 -17.54 5.53
CA TYR A 23 -3.50 -17.01 5.95
C TYR A 23 -3.63 -15.62 6.56
N LEU A 24 -4.50 -14.78 5.99
CA LEU A 24 -4.76 -13.44 6.51
C LEU A 24 -5.41 -13.44 7.90
N LYS A 25 -6.29 -14.41 8.20
CA LYS A 25 -7.04 -14.43 9.47
C LYS A 25 -6.34 -15.23 10.57
N ASP A 26 -5.85 -16.41 10.22
CA ASP A 26 -5.39 -17.42 11.18
C ASP A 26 -3.90 -17.70 11.06
N GLY A 27 -3.22 -17.09 10.08
CA GLY A 27 -1.79 -17.30 9.84
C GLY A 27 -0.91 -16.52 10.81
N GLU A 28 0.32 -17.00 10.98
CA GLU A 28 1.38 -16.29 11.68
C GLU A 28 1.76 -14.99 10.95
N ALA A 29 2.51 -14.09 11.60
CA ALA A 29 2.83 -12.77 11.04
C ALA A 29 3.43 -12.85 9.62
N PHE A 30 4.40 -13.74 9.40
CA PHE A 30 5.00 -13.96 8.09
C PHE A 30 4.00 -14.48 7.04
N GLU A 31 3.04 -15.32 7.42
CA GLU A 31 2.01 -15.81 6.50
C GLU A 31 1.01 -14.70 6.12
N ARG A 32 0.66 -13.84 7.09
CA ARG A 32 -0.15 -12.64 6.83
C ARG A 32 0.58 -11.69 5.88
N GLU A 33 1.86 -11.42 6.14
CA GLU A 33 2.71 -10.59 5.27
C GLU A 33 2.75 -11.14 3.84
N ALA A 34 3.05 -12.44 3.68
CA ALA A 34 3.12 -13.08 2.38
C ALA A 34 1.77 -13.02 1.64
N ALA A 35 0.66 -13.22 2.36
CA ALA A 35 -0.68 -13.12 1.78
C ALA A 35 -1.04 -11.70 1.34
N LEU A 36 -0.69 -10.69 2.14
CA LEU A 36 -0.89 -9.27 1.80
C LEU A 36 -0.05 -8.87 0.58
N MET A 37 1.22 -9.26 0.54
CA MET A 37 2.09 -9.00 -0.62
C MET A 37 1.57 -9.72 -1.87
N SER A 38 1.08 -10.95 -1.72
CA SER A 38 0.46 -11.70 -2.82
C SER A 38 -0.79 -10.99 -3.35
N LEU A 39 -1.64 -10.44 -2.47
CA LEU A 39 -2.78 -9.62 -2.90
C LEU A 39 -2.34 -8.33 -3.58
N GLY A 40 -1.39 -7.60 -3.02
CA GLY A 40 -0.87 -6.37 -3.60
C GLY A 40 -0.35 -6.58 -5.02
N THR A 41 0.50 -7.59 -5.20
CA THR A 41 1.10 -7.93 -6.50
C THR A 41 0.11 -8.52 -7.49
N ALA A 42 -0.83 -9.37 -7.04
CA ALA A 42 -1.85 -9.94 -7.91
C ALA A 42 -2.81 -8.87 -8.45
N PHE A 43 -2.99 -7.75 -7.75
CA PHE A 43 -3.94 -6.70 -8.12
C PHE A 43 -3.27 -5.35 -8.47
N VAL A 44 -1.99 -5.38 -8.85
CA VAL A 44 -1.24 -4.16 -9.23
C VAL A 44 -2.02 -3.34 -10.26
N SER A 45 -2.15 -2.03 -9.99
CA SER A 45 -2.78 -1.04 -10.88
C SER A 45 -4.24 -1.35 -11.28
N THR A 46 -4.92 -2.25 -10.57
CA THR A 46 -6.33 -2.58 -10.87
C THR A 46 -7.32 -1.61 -10.23
N GLY A 47 -6.91 -0.85 -9.21
CA GLY A 47 -7.83 0.00 -8.44
C GLY A 47 -8.93 -0.78 -7.70
N ASN A 48 -8.74 -2.09 -7.47
CA ASN A 48 -9.80 -2.92 -6.92
C ASN A 48 -10.08 -2.60 -5.44
N LEU A 49 -11.08 -1.75 -5.21
CA LEU A 49 -11.48 -1.30 -3.88
C LEU A 49 -11.97 -2.44 -2.97
N ALA A 50 -12.46 -3.56 -3.50
CA ALA A 50 -12.84 -4.71 -2.68
C ALA A 50 -11.61 -5.36 -2.03
N VAL A 51 -10.50 -5.45 -2.76
CA VAL A 51 -9.23 -5.96 -2.24
C VAL A 51 -8.58 -4.95 -1.29
N VAL A 52 -8.62 -3.65 -1.62
CA VAL A 52 -8.14 -2.59 -0.69
C VAL A 52 -8.89 -2.65 0.64
N LYS A 53 -10.22 -2.76 0.61
CA LYS A 53 -11.05 -2.92 1.84
C LYS A 53 -10.69 -4.16 2.64
N LYS A 54 -10.27 -5.24 1.98
CA LYS A 54 -9.83 -6.48 2.64
C LYS A 54 -8.46 -6.33 3.29
N ILE A 55 -7.56 -5.52 2.73
CA ILE A 55 -6.22 -5.25 3.27
C ILE A 55 -6.25 -4.21 4.39
N LEU A 56 -7.17 -3.24 4.33
CA LEU A 56 -7.23 -2.10 5.25
C LEU A 56 -7.11 -2.43 6.75
N PRO A 57 -7.76 -3.50 7.29
CA PRO A 57 -7.65 -3.85 8.71
C PRO A 57 -6.20 -4.16 9.16
N TYR A 58 -5.36 -4.65 8.24
CA TYR A 58 -3.98 -5.07 8.54
C TYR A 58 -3.00 -3.91 8.70
N VAL A 59 -3.41 -2.67 8.38
CA VAL A 59 -2.65 -1.46 8.73
C VAL A 59 -2.59 -1.26 10.25
N ASN A 60 -3.48 -1.92 11.01
CA ASN A 60 -3.50 -1.93 12.47
C ASN A 60 -3.20 -3.34 13.04
N ASP A 61 -2.46 -4.19 12.33
CA ASP A 61 -2.04 -5.51 12.82
C ASP A 61 -1.21 -5.38 14.12
N SER A 62 -0.98 -6.46 14.86
CA SER A 62 -0.05 -6.43 15.99
C SER A 62 1.41 -6.34 15.54
N ASP A 63 1.73 -6.90 14.37
CA ASP A 63 3.08 -6.99 13.83
C ASP A 63 3.42 -5.81 12.90
N ASP A 64 4.58 -5.19 13.10
CA ASP A 64 4.97 -3.98 12.37
C ASP A 64 5.34 -4.23 10.90
N ASP A 65 5.85 -5.42 10.55
CA ASP A 65 6.13 -5.76 9.16
C ASP A 65 4.85 -6.07 8.39
N VAL A 66 3.85 -6.68 9.04
CA VAL A 66 2.50 -6.85 8.48
C VAL A 66 1.86 -5.49 8.18
N LYS A 67 1.98 -4.50 9.08
CA LYS A 67 1.47 -3.14 8.84
C LYS A 67 2.12 -2.49 7.63
N ARG A 68 3.45 -2.57 7.52
CA ARG A 68 4.20 -2.01 6.38
C ARG A 68 3.75 -2.65 5.08
N THR A 69 3.65 -3.97 5.08
CA THR A 69 3.25 -4.73 3.90
C THR A 69 1.79 -4.44 3.51
N ALA A 70 0.90 -4.20 4.46
CA ALA A 70 -0.47 -3.75 4.16
C ALA A 70 -0.47 -2.42 3.40
N VAL A 71 0.32 -1.43 3.84
CA VAL A 71 0.45 -0.13 3.15
C VAL A 71 1.03 -0.30 1.74
N ILE A 72 2.10 -1.08 1.61
CA ILE A 72 2.74 -1.37 0.32
C ILE A 72 1.74 -2.04 -0.63
N ALA A 73 1.00 -3.03 -0.16
CA ALA A 73 0.02 -3.75 -0.96
C ALA A 73 -1.13 -2.84 -1.42
N ILE A 74 -1.66 -1.96 -0.55
CA ILE A 74 -2.66 -0.96 -0.93
C ILE A 74 -2.11 -0.04 -2.03
N GLY A 75 -0.87 0.43 -1.84
CA GLY A 75 -0.23 1.29 -2.83
C GLY A 75 -0.04 0.59 -4.18
N LEU A 76 0.39 -0.67 -4.21
CA LEU A 76 0.53 -1.44 -5.45
C LEU A 76 -0.80 -1.52 -6.21
N ILE A 77 -1.90 -1.76 -5.49
CA ILE A 77 -3.24 -1.84 -6.09
C ILE A 77 -3.65 -0.48 -6.68
N GLY A 78 -3.34 0.60 -5.99
CA GLY A 78 -3.69 1.98 -6.35
C GLY A 78 -2.59 2.78 -7.08
N TYR A 79 -1.59 2.12 -7.67
CA TYR A 79 -0.43 2.79 -8.28
C TYR A 79 -0.80 3.93 -9.26
N ASP A 80 -1.83 3.69 -10.08
CA ASP A 80 -2.32 4.63 -11.08
C ASP A 80 -3.70 5.21 -10.73
N ASP A 81 -4.12 5.04 -9.48
CA ASP A 81 -5.41 5.49 -8.97
C ASP A 81 -5.20 6.61 -7.95
N GLU A 82 -5.39 7.85 -8.40
CA GLU A 82 -5.25 9.03 -7.55
C GLU A 82 -6.21 9.05 -6.36
N ASP A 83 -7.39 8.43 -6.49
CA ASP A 83 -8.38 8.40 -5.41
C ASP A 83 -7.90 7.47 -4.30
N ILE A 84 -7.32 6.32 -4.62
CA ILE A 84 -6.70 5.43 -3.61
C ILE A 84 -5.52 6.14 -2.92
N ILE A 85 -4.67 6.85 -3.68
CA ILE A 85 -3.56 7.59 -3.11
C ILE A 85 -4.08 8.65 -2.11
N LYS A 86 -5.06 9.47 -2.50
CA LYS A 86 -5.59 10.57 -1.68
C LYS A 86 -6.44 10.09 -0.51
N LEU A 87 -7.27 9.06 -0.68
CA LEU A 87 -8.24 8.61 0.31
C LEU A 87 -7.69 7.53 1.25
N CYS A 88 -6.67 6.78 0.84
CA CYS A 88 -6.09 5.71 1.65
C CYS A 88 -4.67 6.03 2.12
N LEU A 89 -3.75 6.39 1.22
CA LEU A 89 -2.34 6.53 1.60
C LEU A 89 -2.02 7.84 2.32
N VAL A 90 -2.51 8.97 1.83
CA VAL A 90 -2.25 10.29 2.45
C VAL A 90 -2.66 10.33 3.93
N PRO A 91 -3.86 9.87 4.35
CA PRO A 91 -4.23 9.85 5.77
C PRO A 91 -3.31 8.99 6.66
N PHE A 92 -2.67 7.97 6.10
CA PHE A 92 -1.75 7.12 6.85
C PHE A 92 -0.40 7.79 7.15
N ALA A 93 -0.08 8.92 6.51
CA ALA A 93 1.08 9.72 6.85
C ALA A 93 1.04 10.26 8.29
N GLU A 94 -0.14 10.36 8.90
CA GLU A 94 -0.32 10.81 10.29
C GLU A 94 -0.59 9.64 11.27
N ASN A 95 -0.38 8.39 10.84
CA ASN A 95 -0.62 7.24 11.70
C ASN A 95 0.28 7.26 12.94
N HIS A 96 -0.22 6.83 14.10
CA HIS A 96 0.57 6.79 15.34
C HIS A 96 1.79 5.86 15.25
N ASN A 97 1.71 4.79 14.45
CA ASN A 97 2.77 3.82 14.28
C ASN A 97 3.79 4.28 13.22
N GLN A 98 5.05 4.31 13.60
CA GLN A 98 6.15 4.80 12.76
C GLN A 98 6.38 3.95 11.50
N HIS A 99 6.13 2.65 11.56
CA HIS A 99 6.33 1.75 10.44
C HIS A 99 5.28 1.99 9.34
N VAL A 100 4.04 2.32 9.73
CA VAL A 100 3.00 2.75 8.80
C VAL A 100 3.39 4.06 8.12
N ARG A 101 3.77 5.09 8.90
CA ARG A 101 4.19 6.39 8.33
C ARG A 101 5.38 6.24 7.38
N ALA A 102 6.40 5.46 7.78
CA ALA A 102 7.57 5.22 6.96
C ALA A 102 7.23 4.52 5.63
N ALA A 103 6.36 3.50 5.67
CA ALA A 103 5.90 2.80 4.46
C ALA A 103 5.15 3.75 3.52
N VAL A 104 4.28 4.61 4.06
CA VAL A 104 3.55 5.64 3.28
C VAL A 104 4.52 6.58 2.59
N ALA A 105 5.51 7.11 3.31
CA ALA A 105 6.47 8.06 2.75
C ALA A 105 7.24 7.46 1.55
N LEU A 106 7.71 6.22 1.70
CA LEU A 106 8.42 5.52 0.63
C LEU A 106 7.53 5.29 -0.60
N ILE A 107 6.32 4.79 -0.36
CA ILE A 107 5.37 4.43 -1.41
C ILE A 107 4.85 5.65 -2.18
N LEU A 108 4.51 6.73 -1.47
CA LEU A 108 4.06 7.96 -2.10
C LEU A 108 5.13 8.55 -3.02
N GLY A 109 6.39 8.57 -2.58
CA GLY A 109 7.51 9.04 -3.41
C GLY A 109 7.72 8.15 -4.63
N PHE A 110 7.80 6.84 -4.44
CA PHE A 110 8.03 5.90 -5.54
C PHE A 110 6.91 5.93 -6.60
N PHE A 111 5.64 6.04 -6.18
CA PHE A 111 4.50 6.07 -7.12
C PHE A 111 4.17 7.44 -7.70
N SER A 112 4.71 8.50 -7.12
CA SER A 112 4.61 9.87 -7.67
C SER A 112 5.82 10.26 -8.52
N CYS A 113 6.79 9.36 -8.69
CA CYS A 113 7.99 9.59 -9.47
C CYS A 113 7.67 10.05 -10.89
N GLY A 114 8.16 11.23 -11.25
CA GLY A 114 7.95 11.83 -12.57
C GLY A 114 6.53 12.38 -12.83
N LYS A 115 5.61 12.31 -11.85
CA LYS A 115 4.25 12.88 -11.96
C LYS A 115 4.20 14.36 -11.56
N GLY A 116 5.18 14.85 -10.80
CA GLY A 116 5.24 16.26 -10.38
C GLY A 116 4.08 16.66 -9.45
N ASN A 117 3.61 15.72 -8.60
CA ASN A 117 2.51 15.98 -7.68
C ASN A 117 2.98 16.80 -6.48
N GLN A 118 2.84 18.12 -6.58
CA GLN A 118 3.29 19.06 -5.54
C GLN A 118 2.70 18.76 -4.15
N ALA A 119 1.47 18.26 -4.06
CA ALA A 119 0.85 17.93 -2.78
C ALA A 119 1.56 16.77 -2.08
N VAL A 120 2.00 15.77 -2.86
CA VAL A 120 2.80 14.65 -2.33
C VAL A 120 4.19 15.14 -1.93
N CYS A 121 4.84 15.97 -2.74
CA CYS A 121 6.15 16.54 -2.40
C CYS A 121 6.09 17.30 -1.07
N SER A 122 5.12 18.20 -0.90
CA SER A 122 4.96 18.97 0.34
C SER A 122 4.64 18.10 1.56
N LEU A 123 3.87 17.02 1.38
CA LEU A 123 3.64 16.04 2.44
C LEU A 123 4.94 15.31 2.83
N LEU A 124 5.70 14.82 1.85
CA LEU A 124 6.96 14.13 2.09
C LEU A 124 8.00 15.06 2.74
N GLU A 125 8.08 16.32 2.33
CA GLU A 125 8.91 17.34 2.98
C GLU A 125 8.53 17.55 4.45
N ALA A 126 7.23 17.57 4.77
CA ALA A 126 6.79 17.65 6.16
C ALA A 126 7.21 16.40 6.97
N MET A 127 7.12 15.21 6.38
CA MET A 127 7.53 13.96 7.00
C MET A 127 9.05 13.84 7.22
N MET A 128 9.88 14.65 6.54
CA MET A 128 11.32 14.74 6.84
C MET A 128 11.61 15.32 8.24
N TYR A 129 10.61 15.93 8.89
CA TYR A 129 10.70 16.46 10.25
C TYR A 129 9.95 15.60 11.28
N ASP A 130 9.60 14.35 10.92
CA ASP A 130 8.98 13.40 11.84
C ASP A 130 9.88 13.09 13.06
N THR A 131 9.26 12.77 14.19
CA THR A 131 9.98 12.45 15.43
C THR A 131 10.84 11.19 15.30
N GLU A 132 10.41 10.24 14.46
CA GLU A 132 11.05 8.93 14.31
C GLU A 132 12.03 8.89 13.13
N ASP A 133 13.24 8.40 13.38
CA ASP A 133 14.33 8.36 12.40
C ASP A 133 13.96 7.56 11.14
N LEU A 134 13.24 6.45 11.31
CA LEU A 134 12.81 5.59 10.21
C LEU A 134 11.89 6.33 9.24
N VAL A 135 11.00 7.17 9.76
CA VAL A 135 10.08 7.97 8.95
C VAL A 135 10.84 9.05 8.20
N ARG A 136 11.75 9.77 8.88
CA ARG A 136 12.59 10.78 8.24
C ARG A 136 13.44 10.19 7.11
N GLN A 137 14.05 9.03 7.31
CA GLN A 137 14.82 8.34 6.26
C GLN A 137 13.94 7.98 5.06
N SER A 138 12.76 7.41 5.31
CA SER A 138 11.82 7.02 4.26
C SER A 138 11.26 8.22 3.51
N ALA A 139 11.04 9.34 4.21
CA ALA A 139 10.64 10.61 3.62
C ALA A 139 11.73 11.21 2.74
N CYS A 140 12.99 11.24 3.21
CA CYS A 140 14.13 11.66 2.39
C CYS A 140 14.26 10.84 1.10
N MET A 141 14.11 9.51 1.20
CA MET A 141 14.08 8.64 0.01
C MET A 141 12.88 8.95 -0.89
N GLY A 142 11.70 9.14 -0.29
CA GLY A 142 10.47 9.49 -1.01
C GLY A 142 10.58 10.79 -1.80
N VAL A 143 11.11 11.85 -1.19
CA VAL A 143 11.40 13.12 -1.88
C VAL A 143 12.42 12.93 -3.01
N GLY A 144 13.41 12.06 -2.82
CA GLY A 144 14.35 11.73 -3.89
C GLY A 144 13.72 11.03 -5.10
N PHE A 145 12.58 10.35 -4.92
CA PHE A 145 11.82 9.73 -6.01
C PHE A 145 10.78 10.67 -6.64
N ALA A 146 10.13 11.54 -5.85
CA ALA A 146 8.99 12.38 -6.27
C ALA A 146 9.40 13.53 -7.21
#